data_AF-A0A6V7K370-F1
#
_entry.id   AF-A0A6V7K370-F1
#
_cell.length_a   1.000
_cell.length_b   1.000
_cell.length_c   1.000
_cell.angle_alpha   90.00
_cell.angle_beta   90.00
_cell.angle_gamma   90.00
#
_symmetry.space_group_name_H-M   'P 1'
#
loop_
_entity.id
_entity.type
_entity.pdbx_description
1 polymer ?
#
loop_
_entity_poly.entity_id
_entity_poly.type
_entity_poly.pdbx_seq_one_letter_code
_entity_poly.pdbx_strand_id
1 'polypeptide(L)'
;AEKPEELVNQEIDFETVHNIDIAEVEASYKVRRAMKTWNITVQYWMAAYVYKQFPSKALRTAATFFVSAIWHGYAFGYYVTLLSLIFFLPVEDLYVKYYDRAPAGSLVKGCLWALLYFLRFSCMSYLGIGFQLLSFDNTVYYFTNIYAAGHVLVGLLFIIGKLGRPYFLNDQDKSDKKQ
;
A
#
# COMPACT_ATOMS: atom_id res chain seq x y z
N ALA A 1 -26.93 8.21 20.83
CA ALA A 1 -27.29 7.80 19.46
C ALA A 1 -28.51 8.62 19.07
N GLU A 2 -28.41 9.40 18.00
CA GLU A 2 -29.52 10.24 17.50
C GLU A 2 -30.72 9.38 17.11
N LYS A 3 -31.93 9.93 17.22
CA LYS A 3 -33.16 9.20 16.93
C LYS A 3 -33.32 9.05 15.40
N PRO A 4 -33.82 7.92 14.88
CA PRO A 4 -33.95 7.69 13.44
C PRO A 4 -34.74 8.77 12.69
N GLU A 5 -35.66 9.43 13.39
CA GLU A 5 -36.54 10.47 12.87
C GLU A 5 -35.81 11.80 12.60
N GLU A 6 -34.66 12.03 13.27
CA GLU A 6 -33.82 13.22 13.09
C GLU A 6 -32.87 13.09 11.88
N LEU A 7 -32.66 11.86 11.38
CA LEU A 7 -31.83 11.57 10.21
C LEU A 7 -32.55 11.82 8.87
N VAL A 8 -33.88 11.96 8.89
CA VAL A 8 -34.71 12.16 7.67
C VAL A 8 -34.44 13.52 7.01
N ASN A 9 -33.91 14.50 7.76
CA ASN A 9 -33.65 15.86 7.28
C ASN A 9 -32.16 16.14 7.00
N GLN A 10 -31.27 15.14 7.04
CA GLN A 10 -29.91 15.32 6.57
C GLN A 10 -29.91 15.31 5.04
N GLU A 11 -29.43 16.39 4.42
CA GLU A 11 -29.09 16.38 2.99
C GLU A 11 -28.10 15.23 2.76
N ILE A 12 -28.53 14.23 2.00
CA ILE A 12 -27.69 13.10 1.62
C ILE A 12 -26.69 13.63 0.60
N ASP A 13 -25.53 14.07 1.11
CA ASP A 13 -24.40 14.44 0.27
C ASP A 13 -23.80 13.17 -0.34
N PHE A 14 -23.58 13.21 -1.66
CA PHE A 14 -22.95 12.12 -2.41
C PHE A 14 -21.55 11.79 -1.87
N GLU A 15 -20.88 12.74 -1.22
CA GLU A 15 -19.62 12.50 -0.50
C GLU A 15 -19.74 11.40 0.56
N THR A 16 -20.93 11.18 1.12
CA THR A 16 -21.17 10.12 2.12
C THR A 16 -21.03 8.71 1.55
N VAL A 17 -21.26 8.55 0.23
CA VAL A 17 -21.12 7.28 -0.49
C VAL A 17 -19.92 7.28 -1.45
N HIS A 18 -19.11 8.34 -1.43
CA HIS A 18 -17.94 8.48 -2.29
C HIS A 18 -16.88 7.43 -1.92
N ASN A 19 -16.85 6.35 -2.71
CA ASN A 19 -16.04 5.17 -2.42
C ASN A 19 -14.76 5.07 -3.26
N ILE A 20 -14.65 5.86 -4.35
CA ILE A 20 -13.49 5.83 -5.24
C ILE A 20 -13.17 7.22 -5.80
N ASP A 21 -11.95 7.69 -5.58
CA ASP A 21 -11.40 8.87 -6.27
C ASP A 21 -10.55 8.38 -7.46
N ILE A 22 -11.12 8.43 -8.66
CA ILE A 22 -10.51 7.88 -9.88
C ILE A 22 -9.21 8.62 -10.22
N ALA A 23 -9.21 9.95 -10.11
CA ALA A 23 -8.05 10.75 -10.49
C ALA A 23 -6.85 10.41 -9.58
N GLU A 24 -7.10 10.29 -8.28
CA GLU A 24 -6.04 9.96 -7.33
C GLU A 24 -5.59 8.50 -7.43
N VAL A 25 -6.51 7.57 -7.71
CA VAL A 25 -6.17 6.16 -7.97
C VAL A 25 -5.22 6.02 -9.16
N GLU A 26 -5.48 6.72 -10.27
CA GLU A 26 -4.67 6.64 -11.49
C GLU A 26 -3.37 7.45 -11.43
N ALA A 27 -3.40 8.65 -10.87
CA ALA A 27 -2.26 9.57 -10.87
C ALA A 27 -1.28 9.36 -9.71
N SER A 28 -1.69 8.68 -8.64
CA SER A 28 -0.83 8.49 -7.47
C SER A 28 0.41 7.66 -7.80
N TYR A 29 1.59 8.20 -7.47
CA TYR A 29 2.87 7.49 -7.50
C TYR A 29 3.12 6.61 -6.26
N LYS A 30 2.18 6.58 -5.30
CA LYS A 30 2.25 5.74 -4.09
C LYS A 30 1.14 4.69 -4.09
N VAL A 31 1.51 3.42 -3.92
CA VAL A 31 0.63 2.26 -3.69
C VAL A 31 -0.30 2.54 -2.51
N ARG A 32 0.23 3.00 -1.36
CA ARG A 32 -0.61 3.25 -0.18
C ARG A 32 -1.68 4.31 -0.42
N ARG A 33 -1.38 5.34 -1.23
CA ARG A 33 -2.34 6.39 -1.54
C ARG A 33 -3.41 5.88 -2.50
N ALA A 34 -3.02 5.19 -3.57
CA ALA A 34 -3.95 4.57 -4.52
C ALA A 34 -4.91 3.59 -3.82
N MET A 35 -4.40 2.77 -2.88
CA MET A 35 -5.27 1.86 -2.11
C MET A 35 -6.21 2.57 -1.15
N LYS A 36 -5.81 3.73 -0.59
CA LYS A 36 -6.66 4.49 0.33
C LYS A 36 -7.80 5.21 -0.38
N THR A 37 -7.61 5.54 -1.66
CA THR A 37 -8.60 6.23 -2.50
C THR A 37 -9.45 5.27 -3.33
N TRP A 38 -9.20 3.97 -3.22
CA TRP A 38 -10.01 2.90 -3.78
C TRP A 38 -10.73 2.14 -2.66
N ASN A 39 -12.05 2.05 -2.74
CA ASN A 39 -12.89 1.42 -1.72
C ASN A 39 -12.76 2.11 -0.33
N ILE A 40 -12.88 3.44 -0.35
CA ILE A 40 -12.66 4.35 0.79
C ILE A 40 -13.43 3.91 2.04
N THR A 41 -14.69 3.52 1.92
CA THR A 41 -15.53 3.12 3.06
C THR A 41 -14.99 1.86 3.73
N VAL A 42 -14.56 0.87 2.95
CA VAL A 42 -13.94 -0.36 3.49
C VAL A 42 -12.57 -0.04 4.09
N GLN A 43 -11.78 0.82 3.46
CA GLN A 43 -10.49 1.28 4.03
C GLN A 43 -10.68 1.96 5.38
N TYR A 44 -11.71 2.81 5.51
CA TYR A 44 -12.07 3.46 6.77
C TYR A 44 -12.48 2.43 7.82
N TRP A 45 -13.35 1.48 7.46
CA TRP A 45 -13.78 0.41 8.36
C TRP A 45 -12.60 -0.44 8.85
N MET A 46 -11.73 -0.89 7.94
CA MET A 46 -10.52 -1.65 8.27
C MET A 46 -9.59 -0.85 9.18
N ALA A 47 -9.42 0.44 8.93
CA ALA A 47 -8.59 1.31 9.76
C ALA A 47 -9.16 1.48 11.18
N ALA A 48 -10.46 1.71 11.29
CA ALA A 48 -11.14 1.98 12.56
C ALA A 48 -11.28 0.73 13.44
N TYR A 49 -11.66 -0.40 12.84
CA TYR A 49 -12.07 -1.60 13.58
C TYR A 49 -11.02 -2.71 13.61
N VAL A 50 -10.07 -2.74 12.66
CA VAL A 50 -9.02 -3.76 12.64
C VAL A 50 -7.68 -3.15 13.02
N TYR A 51 -7.19 -2.19 12.24
CA TYR A 51 -5.83 -1.67 12.39
C TYR A 51 -5.59 -0.97 13.73
N LYS A 52 -6.51 -0.09 14.16
CA LYS A 52 -6.39 0.65 15.41
C LYS A 52 -6.64 -0.21 16.65
N GLN A 53 -7.48 -1.24 16.54
CA GLN A 53 -7.86 -2.11 17.66
C GLN A 53 -6.84 -3.24 17.89
N PHE A 54 -6.00 -3.56 16.90
CA PHE A 54 -5.05 -4.66 17.02
C PHE A 54 -3.95 -4.34 18.06
N PRO A 55 -3.70 -5.23 19.04
CA PRO A 55 -2.86 -4.91 20.22
C PRO A 55 -1.37 -4.74 19.89
N SER A 56 -0.85 -5.43 18.87
CA SER A 56 0.55 -5.34 18.46
C SER A 56 0.74 -4.36 17.30
N LYS A 57 1.45 -3.25 17.56
CA LYS A 57 1.79 -2.25 16.53
C LYS A 57 2.63 -2.82 15.38
N ALA A 58 3.43 -3.86 15.63
CA ALA A 58 4.25 -4.49 14.60
C ALA A 58 3.43 -5.36 13.65
N LEU A 59 2.37 -5.99 14.16
CA LEU A 59 1.57 -6.96 13.42
C LEU A 59 0.26 -6.39 12.87
N ARG A 60 -0.18 -5.20 13.32
CA ARG A 60 -1.47 -4.61 12.90
C ARG A 60 -1.62 -4.50 11.39
N THR A 61 -0.57 -4.17 10.63
CA THR A 61 -0.63 -4.10 9.16
C THR A 61 -0.91 -5.48 8.55
N ALA A 62 -0.19 -6.51 9.02
CA ALA A 62 -0.39 -7.88 8.55
C ALA A 62 -1.78 -8.40 8.92
N ALA A 63 -2.23 -8.12 10.15
CA ALA A 63 -3.58 -8.46 10.60
C ALA A 63 -4.66 -7.78 9.74
N THR A 64 -4.50 -6.49 9.42
CA THR A 64 -5.43 -5.77 8.54
C THR A 64 -5.49 -6.37 7.14
N PHE A 65 -4.36 -6.69 6.52
CA PHE A 65 -4.36 -7.34 5.20
C PHE A 65 -4.92 -8.76 5.24
N PHE A 66 -4.69 -9.50 6.33
CA PHE A 66 -5.28 -10.82 6.50
C PHE A 66 -6.80 -10.76 6.64
N VAL A 67 -7.33 -9.85 7.47
CA VAL A 67 -8.79 -9.61 7.58
C VAL A 67 -9.35 -9.11 6.26
N SER A 68 -8.61 -8.27 5.52
CA SER A 68 -8.99 -7.86 4.17
C SER A 68 -9.08 -9.04 3.20
N ALA A 69 -8.15 -10.00 3.26
CA ALA A 69 -8.24 -11.21 2.43
C ALA A 69 -9.47 -12.03 2.76
N ILE A 70 -9.77 -12.25 4.04
CA ILE A 70 -10.99 -12.93 4.49
C ILE A 70 -12.25 -12.21 3.99
N TRP A 71 -12.27 -10.87 4.05
CA TRP A 71 -13.40 -10.07 3.56
C TRP A 71 -13.66 -10.24 2.06
N HIS A 72 -12.62 -10.43 1.25
CA HIS A 72 -12.78 -10.73 -0.18
C HIS A 72 -13.22 -12.18 -0.44
N GLY A 73 -12.87 -13.12 0.45
CA GLY A 73 -13.36 -14.50 0.46
C GLY A 73 -12.28 -15.55 0.75
N TYR A 74 -12.60 -16.82 0.50
CA TYR A 74 -11.71 -17.96 0.75
C TYR A 74 -10.77 -18.29 -0.42
N ALA A 75 -10.86 -17.56 -1.54
CA ALA A 75 -10.05 -17.83 -2.72
C ALA A 75 -8.56 -17.50 -2.47
N PHE A 76 -7.67 -18.42 -2.83
CA PHE A 76 -6.24 -18.33 -2.56
C PHE A 76 -5.59 -17.07 -3.15
N GLY A 77 -6.05 -16.64 -4.33
CA GLY A 77 -5.54 -15.45 -5.01
C GLY A 77 -5.65 -14.16 -4.18
N TYR A 78 -6.68 -14.02 -3.34
CA TYR A 78 -6.82 -12.86 -2.45
C TYR A 78 -5.73 -12.82 -1.37
N TYR A 79 -5.44 -13.98 -0.78
CA TYR A 79 -4.40 -14.10 0.26
C TYR A 79 -3.03 -13.80 -0.32
N VAL A 80 -2.69 -14.37 -1.48
CA VAL A 80 -1.42 -14.07 -2.17
C VAL A 80 -1.31 -12.58 -2.43
N THR A 81 -2.32 -11.96 -3.01
CA THR A 81 -2.27 -10.51 -3.33
C THR A 81 -2.10 -9.65 -2.09
N LEU A 82 -3.00 -9.80 -1.11
CA LEU A 82 -3.09 -8.86 0.00
C LEU A 82 -2.01 -9.07 1.04
N LEU A 83 -1.60 -10.32 1.29
CA LEU A 83 -0.48 -10.58 2.20
C LEU A 83 0.86 -10.20 1.56
N SER A 84 1.00 -10.29 0.23
CA SER A 84 2.21 -9.81 -0.44
C SER A 84 2.44 -8.30 -0.25
N LEU A 85 1.38 -7.49 -0.12
CA LEU A 85 1.51 -6.06 0.17
C LEU A 85 2.28 -5.76 1.48
N ILE A 86 2.33 -6.70 2.41
CA ILE A 86 3.13 -6.58 3.65
C ILE A 86 4.62 -6.40 3.32
N PHE A 87 5.10 -6.95 2.20
CA PHE A 87 6.49 -6.82 1.75
C PHE A 87 6.70 -5.59 0.84
N PHE A 88 5.71 -5.24 0.02
CA PHE A 88 5.82 -4.13 -0.93
C PHE A 88 5.77 -2.76 -0.22
N LEU A 89 4.88 -2.58 0.75
CA LEU A 89 4.69 -1.27 1.40
C LEU A 89 5.91 -0.78 2.19
N PRO A 90 6.66 -1.61 2.94
CA PRO A 90 7.89 -1.15 3.59
C PRO A 90 8.97 -0.67 2.61
N VAL A 91 9.00 -1.21 1.38
CA VAL A 91 9.91 -0.76 0.33
C VAL A 91 9.49 0.61 -0.17
N GLU A 92 8.21 0.81 -0.47
CA GLU A 92 7.66 2.14 -0.79
C GLU A 92 7.99 3.15 0.33
N ASP A 93 7.71 2.82 1.59
CA ASP A 93 7.94 3.69 2.75
C ASP A 93 9.44 4.06 2.89
N LEU A 94 10.36 3.23 2.41
CA LEU A 94 11.81 3.50 2.39
C LEU A 94 12.18 4.51 1.29
N TYR A 95 11.74 4.28 0.06
CA TYR A 95 12.07 5.15 -1.08
C TYR A 95 11.33 6.49 -1.03
N VAL A 96 10.12 6.54 -0.46
CA VAL A 96 9.41 7.80 -0.17
C VAL A 96 10.24 8.68 0.77
N LYS A 97 10.86 8.09 1.81
CA LYS A 97 11.75 8.86 2.70
C LYS A 97 12.96 9.45 1.96
N TYR A 98 13.51 8.72 0.98
CA TYR A 98 14.61 9.22 0.16
C TYR A 98 14.14 10.33 -0.77
N TYR A 99 12.96 10.17 -1.38
CA TYR A 99 12.35 11.17 -2.25
C TYR A 99 12.04 12.48 -1.51
N ASP A 100 11.45 12.38 -0.32
CA ASP A 100 11.08 13.54 0.50
C ASP A 100 12.31 14.35 0.92
N ARG A 101 13.43 13.66 1.19
CA ARG A 101 14.71 14.29 1.58
C ARG A 101 15.59 14.72 0.41
N ALA A 102 15.31 14.28 -0.81
CA ALA A 102 16.07 14.68 -1.99
C ALA A 102 15.87 16.19 -2.29
N PRO A 103 16.93 16.92 -2.70
CA PRO A 103 16.82 18.33 -3.05
C PRO A 103 15.80 18.58 -4.16
N ALA A 104 15.00 19.65 -4.04
CA ALA A 104 14.03 20.04 -5.05
C ALA A 104 14.74 20.32 -6.39
N GLY A 105 14.13 19.86 -7.50
CA GLY A 105 14.70 20.02 -8.84
C GLY A 105 15.93 19.16 -9.16
N SER A 106 16.42 18.35 -8.22
CA SER A 106 17.55 17.45 -8.49
C SER A 106 17.16 16.28 -9.39
N LEU A 107 18.10 15.82 -10.22
CA LEU A 107 17.93 14.61 -11.03
C LEU A 107 17.61 13.40 -10.16
N VAL A 108 18.23 13.31 -8.97
CA VAL A 108 17.97 12.23 -7.99
C VAL A 108 16.50 12.19 -7.58
N LYS A 109 15.89 13.35 -7.29
CA LYS A 109 14.46 13.43 -6.93
C LYS A 109 13.56 12.98 -8.08
N GLY A 110 13.88 13.38 -9.32
CA GLY A 110 13.19 12.92 -10.53
C GLY A 110 13.30 11.41 -10.72
N CYS A 111 14.50 10.84 -10.58
CA CYS A 111 14.71 9.39 -10.66
C CYS A 111 13.96 8.62 -9.57
N LEU A 112 13.95 9.12 -8.33
CA LEU A 112 13.22 8.51 -7.23
C LEU A 112 11.70 8.56 -7.45
N TRP A 113 11.19 9.68 -7.98
CA TRP A 113 9.78 9.79 -8.36
C TRP A 113 9.42 8.78 -9.46
N ALA A 114 10.22 8.70 -10.52
CA ALA A 114 10.01 7.74 -11.60
C ALA A 114 10.07 6.28 -11.09
N LEU A 115 11.00 5.98 -10.19
CA LEU A 115 11.09 4.68 -9.52
C LEU A 115 9.85 4.37 -8.69
N LEU A 116 9.38 5.32 -7.86
CA LEU A 116 8.17 5.13 -7.05
C LEU A 116 6.94 4.91 -7.93
N TYR A 117 6.80 5.68 -9.01
CA TYR A 117 5.70 5.52 -9.97
C TYR A 117 5.75 4.14 -10.64
N PHE A 118 6.95 3.72 -11.10
CA PHE A 118 7.16 2.38 -11.66
C PHE A 118 6.81 1.29 -10.64
N LEU A 119 7.29 1.41 -9.40
CA LEU A 119 6.99 0.45 -8.34
C LEU A 119 5.49 0.37 -8.04
N ARG A 120 4.79 1.51 -8.02
CA ARG A 120 3.34 1.54 -7.87
C ARG A 120 2.66 0.79 -9.00
N PHE A 121 3.00 1.10 -10.25
CA PHE A 121 2.38 0.48 -11.41
C PHE A 121 2.64 -1.03 -11.45
N SER A 122 3.90 -1.43 -11.28
CA SER A 122 4.30 -2.84 -11.25
C SER A 122 3.65 -3.59 -10.08
N CYS A 123 3.55 -2.99 -8.89
CA CYS A 123 2.87 -3.60 -7.74
C CYS A 123 1.40 -3.91 -8.05
N MET A 124 0.65 -2.93 -8.55
CA MET A 124 -0.78 -3.10 -8.84
C MET A 124 -1.00 -4.10 -9.99
N SER A 125 -0.18 -4.06 -11.03
CA SER A 125 -0.29 -4.98 -12.17
C SER A 125 0.08 -6.41 -11.79
N TYR A 126 1.22 -6.61 -11.11
CA TYR A 126 1.73 -7.93 -10.74
C TYR A 126 0.84 -8.62 -9.70
N LEU A 127 0.50 -7.93 -8.61
CA LEU A 127 -0.33 -8.52 -7.56
C LEU A 127 -1.80 -8.61 -7.99
N GLY A 128 -2.27 -7.71 -8.85
CA GLY A 128 -3.64 -7.73 -9.37
C GLY A 128 -4.04 -9.02 -10.09
N ILE A 129 -3.06 -9.78 -10.63
CA ILE A 129 -3.33 -11.09 -11.23
C ILE A 129 -3.86 -12.10 -10.21
N GLY A 130 -3.47 -12.00 -8.93
CA GLY A 130 -4.02 -12.87 -7.89
C GLY A 130 -5.54 -12.70 -7.73
N PHE A 131 -6.06 -11.49 -7.88
CA PHE A 131 -7.50 -11.23 -7.90
C PHE A 131 -8.22 -11.79 -9.14
N GLN A 132 -7.52 -12.08 -10.22
CA GLN A 132 -8.10 -12.63 -11.44
C GLN A 132 -8.09 -14.16 -11.44
N LEU A 133 -7.02 -14.79 -10.94
CA LEU A 133 -6.86 -16.25 -11.00
C LEU A 133 -7.70 -16.96 -9.95
N LEU A 134 -7.74 -16.44 -8.72
CA LEU A 134 -8.51 -16.92 -7.55
C LEU A 134 -8.21 -18.35 -7.07
N SER A 135 -8.00 -19.32 -7.95
CA SER A 135 -7.70 -20.72 -7.65
C SER A 135 -6.26 -20.93 -7.20
N PHE A 136 -6.04 -21.94 -6.37
CA PHE A 136 -4.70 -22.29 -5.87
C PHE A 136 -3.75 -22.65 -7.01
N ASP A 137 -4.12 -23.64 -7.83
CA ASP A 137 -3.24 -24.19 -8.87
C ASP A 137 -2.83 -23.13 -9.90
N ASN A 138 -3.78 -22.35 -10.41
CA ASN A 138 -3.47 -21.32 -11.41
C ASN A 138 -2.61 -20.20 -10.80
N THR A 139 -2.89 -19.79 -9.57
CA THR A 139 -2.13 -18.74 -8.88
C THR A 139 -0.69 -19.18 -8.64
N VAL A 140 -0.48 -20.38 -8.08
CA VAL A 140 0.86 -20.93 -7.85
C VAL A 140 1.60 -21.14 -9.17
N TYR A 141 0.93 -21.69 -10.19
CA TYR A 141 1.50 -21.88 -11.51
C TYR A 141 1.97 -20.55 -12.11
N TYR A 142 1.13 -19.51 -12.09
CA TYR A 142 1.49 -18.21 -12.64
C TYR A 142 2.71 -17.61 -11.93
N PHE A 143 2.67 -17.47 -10.60
CA PHE A 143 3.75 -16.84 -9.84
C PHE A 143 5.05 -17.65 -9.90
N THR A 144 4.99 -18.98 -10.02
CA THR A 144 6.18 -19.82 -10.17
C THR A 144 6.79 -19.70 -11.56
N ASN A 145 5.99 -19.67 -12.63
CA ASN A 145 6.49 -19.56 -14.00
C ASN A 145 7.15 -18.21 -14.31
N ILE A 146 6.74 -17.14 -13.62
CA ILE A 146 7.41 -15.85 -13.69
C ILE A 146 8.49 -15.69 -12.59
N TYR A 147 8.90 -16.79 -11.95
CA TYR A 147 9.94 -16.84 -10.92
C TYR A 147 9.72 -15.88 -9.75
N ALA A 148 8.46 -15.61 -9.41
CA ALA A 148 8.06 -14.60 -8.45
C ALA A 148 8.76 -13.24 -8.67
N ALA A 149 8.97 -12.86 -9.94
CA ALA A 149 9.82 -11.73 -10.33
C ALA A 149 9.51 -10.42 -9.58
N GLY A 150 8.22 -10.11 -9.33
CA GLY A 150 7.84 -8.94 -8.55
C GLY A 150 8.30 -9.01 -7.09
N HIS A 151 8.19 -10.18 -6.45
CA HIS A 151 8.71 -10.39 -5.09
C HIS A 151 10.24 -10.30 -5.05
N VAL A 152 10.92 -10.88 -6.04
CA VAL A 152 12.39 -10.81 -6.17
C VAL A 152 12.83 -9.35 -6.33
N LEU A 153 12.19 -8.59 -7.23
CA LEU A 153 12.46 -7.17 -7.44
C LEU A 153 12.32 -6.36 -6.15
N VAL A 154 11.22 -6.53 -5.41
CA VAL A 154 10.98 -5.84 -4.14
C VAL A 154 12.02 -6.24 -3.08
N GLY A 155 12.37 -7.53 -3.01
CA GLY A 155 13.44 -8.01 -2.12
C GLY A 155 14.79 -7.35 -2.41
N LEU A 156 15.18 -7.29 -3.69
CA LEU A 156 16.41 -6.62 -4.12
C LEU A 156 16.38 -5.13 -3.80
N LEU A 157 15.28 -4.44 -4.10
CA LEU A 157 15.13 -3.01 -3.82
C LEU A 157 15.11 -2.72 -2.32
N PHE A 158 14.60 -3.62 -1.48
CA PHE A 158 14.69 -3.49 -0.03
C PHE A 158 16.16 -3.54 0.43
N ILE A 159 16.94 -4.50 -0.07
CA ILE A 159 18.37 -4.62 0.26
C ILE A 159 19.14 -3.39 -0.22
N ILE A 160 18.97 -3.00 -1.49
CA ILE A 160 19.61 -1.80 -2.08
C ILE A 160 19.23 -0.57 -1.27
N GLY A 161 17.95 -0.39 -0.96
CA GLY A 161 17.49 0.74 -0.16
C GLY A 161 18.11 0.74 1.22
N LYS A 162 18.22 -0.41 1.90
CA LYS A 162 18.85 -0.52 3.23
C LYS A 162 20.34 -0.18 3.20
N LEU A 163 21.07 -0.66 2.19
CA LEU A 163 22.48 -0.35 1.99
C LEU A 163 22.71 1.12 1.59
N GLY A 164 21.77 1.70 0.84
CA GLY A 164 21.77 3.11 0.43
C GLY A 164 21.41 4.08 1.56
N ARG A 165 20.79 3.61 2.64
CA ARG A 165 20.34 4.42 3.78
C ARG A 165 21.38 5.43 4.31
N PRO A 166 22.65 5.07 4.57
CA PRO A 166 23.65 6.04 5.00
C PRO A 166 23.85 7.18 3.99
N TYR A 167 23.79 6.93 2.70
CA TYR A 167 24.02 7.98 1.68
C TYR A 167 22.88 8.98 1.57
N PHE A 168 21.64 8.53 1.75
CA PHE A 168 20.47 9.40 1.65
C PHE A 168 20.05 10.01 3.00
N LEU A 169 20.51 9.46 4.14
CA LEU A 169 20.03 9.86 5.46
C LEU A 169 21.11 10.26 6.49
N ASN A 170 22.42 10.12 6.23
CA ASN A 170 23.45 10.32 7.27
C ASN A 170 23.61 11.76 7.78
N ASP A 171 23.33 12.78 6.98
CA ASP A 171 23.73 14.15 7.35
C ASP A 171 22.80 14.83 8.37
N GLN A 172 21.58 14.33 8.60
CA GLN A 172 20.56 15.03 9.42
C GLN A 172 19.93 14.19 10.55
N ASP A 173 20.12 12.86 10.59
CA ASP A 173 19.69 12.05 11.77
C ASP A 173 20.49 12.42 13.04
N LYS A 174 21.62 13.14 12.87
CA LYS A 174 22.41 13.75 13.94
C LYS A 174 21.86 15.09 14.45
N SER A 175 21.07 15.83 13.65
CA SER A 175 20.41 17.07 14.09
C SER A 175 19.10 16.80 14.81
N ASP A 176 18.29 15.85 14.32
CA ASP A 176 17.01 15.49 14.94
C ASP A 176 17.15 14.77 16.30
N LYS A 177 18.31 14.14 16.57
CA LYS A 177 18.62 13.56 17.89
C LYS A 177 19.21 14.58 18.89
N LYS A 178 19.47 15.81 18.46
CA LYS A 178 20.03 16.89 19.28
C LYS A 178 18.99 17.95 19.71
N GLN A 179 17.75 17.84 19.22
CA GLN A 179 16.58 18.58 19.69
C GLN A 179 15.70 17.67 20.55
#